data_AF-A0A946QHA8-F1
#
_entry.id   AF-A0A946QHA8-F1
#
_cell.length_a   1.000
_cell.length_b   1.000
_cell.length_c   1.000
_cell.angle_alpha   90.00
_cell.angle_beta   90.00
_cell.angle_gamma   90.00
#
_symmetry.space_group_name_H-M   'P 1'
#
loop_
_entity.id
_entity.type
_entity.pdbx_description
1 polymer ?
#
loop_
_entity_poly.entity_id
_entity_poly.type
_entity_poly.pdbx_seq_one_letter_code
_entity_poly.pdbx_strand_id
1 'polypeptide(L)'
;ILKTKFKIWWHKGIDIVVSHAPPRHVHDGKDICHKGFKCFRGLIDRYSPNYFLHGHMHSSFKNQKERETLVNKTDVINTFGYHVFDYIK
;
A
#
# COMPACT_ATOMS: atom_id res chain seq x y z
N ILE A 1 -18.29 -8.37 2.83
CA ILE A 1 -16.92 -8.39 3.42
C ILE A 1 -16.48 -9.81 3.90
N LEU A 2 -17.38 -10.75 4.22
CA LEU A 2 -16.99 -12.09 4.73
C LEU A 2 -16.43 -13.08 3.69
N LYS A 3 -16.75 -12.94 2.40
CA LYS A 3 -16.42 -13.94 1.37
C LYS A 3 -14.91 -14.13 1.14
N THR A 4 -14.09 -13.10 1.36
CA THR A 4 -12.65 -13.15 1.08
C THR A 4 -11.83 -13.67 2.25
N LYS A 5 -12.36 -13.68 3.48
CA LYS A 5 -11.61 -14.11 4.67
C LYS A 5 -11.17 -15.57 4.60
N PHE A 6 -12.07 -16.47 4.15
CA PHE A 6 -11.74 -17.89 3.97
C PHE A 6 -10.64 -18.08 2.93
N LYS A 7 -10.71 -17.37 1.80
CA LYS A 7 -9.65 -17.42 0.77
C LYS A 7 -8.31 -16.93 1.31
N ILE A 8 -8.28 -15.78 1.99
CA ILE A 8 -7.05 -15.24 2.58
C ILE A 8 -6.43 -16.23 3.57
N TRP A 9 -7.25 -16.85 4.41
CA TRP A 9 -6.79 -17.88 5.35
C TRP A 9 -6.25 -19.12 4.61
N TRP A 10 -6.97 -19.63 3.61
CA TRP A 10 -6.56 -20.78 2.79
C TRP A 10 -5.24 -20.53 2.05
N HIS A 11 -5.03 -19.31 1.55
CA HIS A 11 -3.79 -18.87 0.89
C HIS A 11 -2.72 -18.34 1.86
N LYS A 12 -2.93 -18.47 3.19
CA LYS A 12 -1.99 -18.07 4.24
C LYS A 12 -1.64 -16.57 4.30
N GLY A 13 -2.47 -15.69 3.75
CA GLY A 13 -2.26 -14.25 3.83
C GLY A 13 -2.51 -13.53 2.52
N ILE A 14 -1.83 -12.40 2.35
CA ILE A 14 -1.90 -11.52 1.20
C ILE A 14 -0.47 -11.15 0.82
N ASP A 15 -0.05 -11.40 -0.42
CA ASP A 15 1.30 -11.03 -0.86
C ASP A 15 1.38 -9.55 -1.25
N ILE A 16 0.42 -9.08 -2.06
CA ILE A 16 0.38 -7.73 -2.62
C ILE A 16 -1.03 -7.16 -2.48
N VAL A 17 -1.10 -5.90 -2.07
CA VAL A 17 -2.32 -5.10 -2.09
C VAL A 17 -2.16 -3.98 -3.10
N VAL A 18 -3.18 -3.74 -3.92
CA VAL A 18 -3.20 -2.62 -4.88
C VAL A 18 -4.42 -1.76 -4.60
N SER A 19 -4.21 -0.47 -4.40
CA SER A 19 -5.28 0.52 -4.25
C SER A 19 -4.99 1.77 -5.06
N HIS A 20 -6.02 2.57 -5.35
CA HIS A 20 -5.78 3.88 -5.93
C HIS A 20 -5.23 4.86 -4.89
N ALA A 21 -5.87 4.94 -3.71
CA ALA A 21 -5.53 5.89 -2.66
C ALA A 21 -4.50 5.35 -1.65
N PRO A 22 -3.74 6.23 -0.98
CA PRO A 22 -2.75 5.85 0.02
C PRO A 22 -3.36 5.40 1.36
N PRO A 23 -2.60 4.66 2.20
CA PRO A 23 -2.93 4.49 3.61
C PRO A 23 -2.91 5.83 4.35
N ARG A 24 -3.78 6.01 5.34
CA ARG A 24 -3.80 7.23 6.16
C ARG A 24 -2.43 7.43 6.83
N HIS A 25 -1.91 8.65 6.75
CA HIS A 25 -0.59 9.08 7.28
C HIS A 25 0.63 8.43 6.61
N VAL A 26 0.45 7.77 5.46
CA VAL A 26 1.56 7.20 4.67
C VAL A 26 1.42 7.68 3.24
N HIS A 27 2.35 8.51 2.79
CA HIS A 27 2.30 9.18 1.49
C HIS A 27 1.04 10.04 1.24
N ASP A 28 0.21 10.31 2.24
CA ASP A 28 -1.06 11.03 2.07
C ASP A 28 -0.92 12.56 2.22
N GLY A 29 -1.95 13.28 1.77
CA GLY A 29 -2.03 14.74 1.83
C GLY A 29 -2.84 15.27 3.01
N LYS A 30 -2.75 16.59 3.22
CA LYS A 30 -3.56 17.31 4.22
C LYS A 30 -4.95 17.67 3.70
N ASP A 31 -5.11 17.85 2.39
CA ASP A 31 -6.38 18.17 1.77
C ASP A 31 -7.31 16.94 1.70
N ILE A 32 -8.60 17.21 1.47
CA ILE A 32 -9.65 16.19 1.53
C ILE A 32 -9.47 15.13 0.45
N CYS A 33 -9.01 15.51 -0.75
CA CYS A 33 -8.88 14.61 -1.89
C CYS A 33 -7.71 13.65 -1.70
N HIS A 34 -6.61 14.11 -1.11
CA HIS A 34 -5.39 13.31 -0.93
C HIS A 34 -5.29 12.64 0.44
N LYS A 35 -6.31 12.76 1.28
CA LYS A 35 -6.33 12.11 2.60
C LYS A 35 -6.46 10.59 2.46
N GLY A 36 -5.50 9.86 3.05
CA GLY A 36 -5.47 8.40 2.97
C GLY A 36 -6.53 7.73 3.84
N PHE A 37 -6.72 6.43 3.66
CA PHE A 37 -7.74 5.65 4.37
C PHE A 37 -7.19 4.92 5.60
N LYS A 38 -7.91 5.04 6.73
CA LYS A 38 -7.56 4.32 7.98
C LYS A 38 -7.73 2.80 7.85
N CYS A 39 -8.66 2.33 7.02
CA CYS A 39 -8.86 0.89 6.83
C CYS A 39 -7.65 0.19 6.21
N PHE A 40 -6.83 0.88 5.41
CA PHE A 40 -5.60 0.34 4.87
C PHE A 40 -4.52 0.14 5.93
N ARG A 41 -4.44 1.02 6.94
CA ARG A 41 -3.60 0.78 8.12
C ARG A 41 -4.02 -0.51 8.83
N GLY A 42 -5.31 -0.68 9.09
CA GLY A 42 -5.83 -1.91 9.69
C GLY A 42 -5.61 -3.17 8.84
N LEU A 43 -5.57 -3.05 7.51
CA LEU A 43 -5.22 -4.14 6.61
C LEU A 43 -3.74 -4.52 6.75
N ILE A 44 -2.84 -3.52 6.71
CA ILE A 44 -1.40 -3.70 6.87
C ILE A 44 -1.08 -4.31 8.24
N ASP A 45 -1.68 -3.79 9.31
CA ASP A 45 -1.47 -4.29 10.67
C ASP A 45 -1.98 -5.73 10.83
N ARG A 46 -3.07 -6.10 10.15
CA ARG A 46 -3.67 -7.44 10.27
C ARG A 46 -3.00 -8.51 9.42
N TYR A 47 -2.64 -8.18 8.18
CA TYR A 47 -2.19 -9.16 7.20
C TYR A 47 -0.73 -9.00 6.80
N SER A 48 -0.12 -7.85 7.09
CA SER A 48 1.29 -7.54 6.82
C SER A 48 1.75 -8.04 5.44
N PRO A 49 1.08 -7.62 4.34
CA PRO A 49 1.50 -8.03 3.02
C PRO A 49 2.92 -7.57 2.73
N ASN A 50 3.64 -8.26 1.84
CA ASN A 50 4.99 -7.82 1.47
C ASN A 50 4.92 -6.42 0.82
N TYR A 51 3.91 -6.16 -0.01
CA TYR A 51 3.76 -4.90 -0.74
C TYR A 51 2.36 -4.30 -0.63
N PHE A 52 2.29 -2.98 -0.47
CA PHE A 52 1.07 -2.17 -0.64
C PHE A 52 1.32 -1.09 -1.68
N LEU A 53 0.77 -1.28 -2.87
CA LEU A 53 0.94 -0.38 -4.01
C LEU A 53 -0.21 0.61 -4.05
N HIS A 54 0.10 1.91 -4.14
CA HIS A 54 -0.91 2.94 -4.33
C HIS A 54 -0.48 4.02 -5.32
N GLY A 55 -1.46 4.74 -5.85
CA GLY A 55 -1.25 5.93 -6.68
C GLY A 55 -1.84 7.17 -6.01
N HIS A 56 -2.59 7.95 -6.80
CA HIS A 56 -3.36 9.15 -6.42
C HIS A 56 -2.55 10.34 -5.90
N MET A 57 -1.35 10.10 -5.40
CA MET A 57 -0.44 11.09 -4.84
C MET A 57 0.58 11.49 -5.89
N HIS A 58 0.28 12.57 -6.61
CA HIS A 58 1.12 13.12 -7.67
C HIS A 58 2.31 13.86 -7.07
N SER A 59 3.38 13.12 -6.78
CA SER A 59 4.62 13.68 -6.24
C SER A 59 5.74 13.60 -7.27
N SER A 60 6.60 14.62 -7.28
CA SER A 60 7.87 14.58 -8.00
C SER A 60 8.91 13.92 -7.13
N PHE A 61 9.41 12.77 -7.55
CA PHE A 61 10.43 12.01 -6.84
C PHE A 61 11.79 12.24 -7.49
N LYS A 62 12.82 12.52 -6.70
CA LYS A 62 14.20 12.66 -7.21
C LYS A 62 14.84 11.30 -7.49
N ASN A 63 14.41 10.27 -6.77
CA ASN A 63 14.85 8.88 -6.95
C ASN A 63 13.73 7.91 -6.56
N GLN A 64 13.88 6.63 -6.90
CA GLN A 64 12.85 5.61 -6.63
C GLN A 64 12.57 5.39 -5.14
N LYS A 65 13.60 5.48 -4.28
CA LYS A 65 13.45 5.24 -2.84
C LYS A 65 12.51 6.22 -2.14
N GLU A 66 12.35 7.44 -2.67
CA GLU A 66 11.40 8.43 -2.13
C GLU A 66 9.94 8.01 -2.29
N ARG A 67 9.66 7.01 -3.13
CA ARG A 67 8.31 6.44 -3.35
C ARG A 67 7.98 5.35 -2.34
N GLU A 68 8.95 4.86 -1.58
CA GLU A 68 8.85 3.67 -0.75
C GLU A 68 8.92 4.03 0.73
N THR A 69 8.00 3.49 1.52
CA THR A 69 8.03 3.58 2.98
C THR A 69 7.73 2.22 3.57
N LEU A 70 8.62 1.72 4.43
CA LEU A 70 8.37 0.52 5.21
C LEU A 70 7.40 0.84 6.35
N VAL A 71 6.26 0.17 6.35
CA VAL A 71 5.26 0.23 7.43
C VAL A 71 5.15 -1.14 8.05
N ASN A 72 5.63 -1.28 9.29
CA ASN A 72 5.81 -2.57 9.97
C ASN A 72 6.72 -3.50 9.15
N LYS A 73 6.13 -4.40 8.35
CA LYS A 73 6.80 -5.36 7.46
C LYS A 73 6.35 -5.23 6.01
N THR A 74 5.59 -4.19 5.70
CA THR A 74 4.99 -3.95 4.39
C THR A 74 5.66 -2.77 3.72
N ASP A 75 6.19 -2.98 2.52
CA ASP A 75 6.67 -1.90 1.68
C ASP A 75 5.47 -1.21 1.03
N VAL A 76 5.19 0.02 1.48
CA VAL A 76 4.18 0.88 0.88
C VAL A 76 4.84 1.67 -0.24
N ILE A 77 4.36 1.54 -1.47
CA ILE A 77 5.01 2.10 -2.66
C ILE A 77 4.04 2.99 -3.43
N ASN A 78 4.45 4.23 -3.69
CA ASN A 78 3.74 5.15 -4.56
C ASN A 78 4.14 4.94 -6.04
N THR A 79 3.18 4.48 -6.83
CA THR A 79 3.37 4.11 -8.24
C THR A 79 3.00 5.22 -9.24
N PHE A 80 2.86 6.48 -8.80
CA PHE A 80 2.54 7.61 -9.70
C PHE A 80 3.48 7.69 -10.91
N GLY A 81 2.92 7.76 -12.13
CA GLY A 81 3.67 7.59 -13.38
C GLY A 81 3.85 6.11 -13.71
N TYR A 82 4.87 5.47 -13.15
CA TYR A 82 5.04 4.02 -13.11
C TYR A 82 6.11 3.66 -12.07
N HIS A 83 6.12 2.40 -11.64
CA HIS A 83 7.19 1.85 -10.79
C HIS A 83 7.46 0.40 -11.20
N VAL A 84 8.72 0.03 -11.32
CA VAL A 84 9.18 -1.33 -11.62
C VAL A 84 10.01 -1.80 -10.43
N PHE A 85 9.66 -2.95 -9.89
CA PHE A 85 10.36 -3.55 -8.77
C PHE A 85 10.32 -5.07 -8.89
N ASP A 86 11.30 -5.73 -8.29
CA ASP A 86 11.34 -7.19 -8.24
C ASP A 86 10.45 -7.70 -7.11
N TYR A 87 9.56 -8.63 -7.45
CA TYR A 87 8.77 -9.33 -6.45
C TYR A 87 9.59 -10.46 -5.85
N ILE A 88 9.92 -10.33 -4.57
CA ILE A 88 10.58 -11.38 -3.79
C ILE A 88 9.50 -12.00 -2.88
N LYS A 89 9.38 -13.33 -2.99
CA LYS A 89 8.43 -14.11 -2.21
C LYS A 89 9.03 -14.60 -0.91
#